data_AF-A0A6M0R812-F1
#
_entry.id   AF-A0A6M0R812-F1
#
_cell.length_a   1.000
_cell.length_b   1.000
_cell.length_c   1.000
_cell.angle_alpha   90.00
_cell.angle_beta   90.00
_cell.angle_gamma   90.00
#
_symmetry.space_group_name_H-M   'P 1'
#
loop_
_entity.id
_entity.type
_entity.pdbx_description
1 polymer ?
#
loop_
_entity_poly.entity_id
_entity_poly.type
_entity_poly.pdbx_seq_one_letter_code
_entity_poly.pdbx_strand_id
1 'polypeptide(L)'
;MPRCEVCGKEHAEIHHVIHKSEGGIDLEINYKYLCSEHHRGKYGPHKNNKLDLQYKRELQKKLNTLFNKPYYSQTEMQMKLSINKSKAKKILKGLKMYKEGYKREDIIYNIMGKKNYDDLDFFHFNDFVALNLA
;
A
#
# COMPACT_ATOMS: atom_id res chain seq x y z
N MET A 1 -22.74 9.55 -0.90
CA MET A 1 -21.47 10.18 -1.33
C MET A 1 -20.36 9.71 -0.42
N PRO A 2 -19.13 9.45 -0.93
CA PRO A 2 -18.02 9.05 -0.08
C PRO A 2 -17.68 10.17 0.91
N ARG A 3 -17.33 9.78 2.15
CA ARG A 3 -16.96 10.68 3.24
C ARG A 3 -15.46 10.63 3.46
N CYS A 4 -14.89 11.75 3.88
CA CYS A 4 -13.47 11.85 4.17
C CYS A 4 -13.14 10.98 5.38
N GLU A 5 -12.14 10.10 5.25
CA GLU A 5 -11.67 9.25 6.34
C GLU A 5 -11.01 10.02 7.49
N VAL A 6 -10.62 11.28 7.26
CA VAL A 6 -9.95 12.11 8.28
C VAL A 6 -10.97 12.93 9.08
N CYS A 7 -11.95 13.56 8.44
CA CYS A 7 -12.88 14.49 9.11
C CYS A 7 -14.37 14.20 8.88
N GLY A 8 -14.72 13.16 8.12
CA GLY A 8 -16.11 12.79 7.85
C GLY A 8 -16.86 13.68 6.85
N LYS A 9 -16.25 14.76 6.35
CA LYS A 9 -16.84 15.66 5.37
C LYS A 9 -17.24 14.93 4.08
N GLU A 10 -18.39 15.27 3.53
CA GLU A 10 -18.89 14.71 2.27
C GLU A 10 -18.05 15.18 1.07
N HIS A 11 -18.31 14.56 -0.10
CA HIS A 11 -17.57 14.80 -1.34
C HIS A 11 -16.08 14.45 -1.25
N ALA A 12 -15.75 13.32 -0.64
CA ALA A 12 -14.39 12.82 -0.65
C ALA A 12 -13.97 12.36 -2.05
N GLU A 13 -12.73 12.66 -2.40
CA GLU A 13 -12.05 12.21 -3.60
C GLU A 13 -11.22 10.95 -3.28
N ILE A 14 -11.00 10.11 -4.29
CA ILE A 14 -10.08 8.98 -4.18
C ILE A 14 -8.64 9.52 -4.26
N HIS A 15 -7.87 9.24 -3.23
CA HIS A 15 -6.42 9.36 -3.22
C HIS A 15 -5.81 7.95 -3.34
N HIS A 16 -4.97 7.73 -4.35
CA HIS A 16 -4.20 6.48 -4.46
C HIS A 16 -2.97 6.57 -3.58
N VAL A 17 -2.90 5.77 -2.52
CA VAL A 17 -1.81 5.80 -1.53
C VAL A 17 -0.46 5.46 -2.18
N ILE A 18 -0.42 4.42 -3.02
CA ILE A 18 0.68 4.19 -3.95
C ILE A 18 0.26 4.80 -5.29
N HIS A 19 0.98 5.84 -5.69
CA HIS A 19 0.67 6.57 -6.90
C HIS A 19 0.97 5.71 -8.13
N LYS A 20 0.24 5.92 -9.24
CA LYS A 20 0.49 5.20 -10.50
C LYS A 20 1.94 5.38 -11.00
N SER A 21 2.52 6.56 -10.80
CA SER A 21 3.93 6.85 -11.12
C SER A 21 4.93 6.06 -10.28
N GLU A 22 4.50 5.55 -9.12
CA GLU A 22 5.31 4.73 -8.21
C GLU A 22 5.06 3.23 -8.43
N GLY A 23 4.34 2.85 -9.50
CA GLY A 23 3.96 1.47 -9.74
C GLY A 23 2.63 1.05 -9.09
N GLY A 24 1.89 2.00 -8.51
CA GLY A 24 0.59 1.77 -7.92
C GLY A 24 -0.42 1.15 -8.88
N ILE A 25 -1.20 0.21 -8.37
CA ILE A 25 -2.28 -0.44 -9.09
C ILE A 25 -3.60 0.14 -8.60
N ASP A 26 -4.54 0.34 -9.53
CA ASP A 26 -5.89 0.80 -9.24
C ASP A 26 -6.68 -0.31 -8.53
N LEU A 27 -6.55 -0.35 -7.20
CA LEU A 27 -7.14 -1.34 -6.30
C LEU A 27 -7.85 -0.61 -5.17
N GLU A 28 -9.02 -1.06 -4.78
CA GLU A 28 -9.80 -0.42 -3.70
C GLU A 28 -9.01 -0.36 -2.38
N ILE A 29 -8.22 -1.38 -2.07
CA ILE A 29 -7.35 -1.38 -0.88
C ILE A 29 -6.29 -0.26 -0.91
N ASN A 30 -5.90 0.22 -2.10
CA ASN A 30 -4.94 1.30 -2.31
C ASN A 30 -5.62 2.69 -2.29
N TYR A 31 -6.94 2.76 -2.08
CA TYR A 31 -7.67 4.02 -2.03
C TYR A 31 -7.71 4.55 -0.60
N LYS A 32 -7.67 5.87 -0.50
CA LYS A 32 -8.06 6.61 0.68
C LYS A 32 -9.04 7.70 0.27
N TYR A 33 -10.18 7.80 0.95
CA TYR A 33 -11.18 8.83 0.63
C TYR A 33 -10.89 10.10 1.42
N LEU A 34 -10.53 11.18 0.72
CA LEU A 34 -10.11 12.44 1.33
C LEU A 34 -10.89 13.62 0.75
N CYS A 35 -11.37 14.55 1.58
CA CYS A 35 -11.91 15.81 1.08
C CYS A 35 -10.80 16.67 0.45
N SER A 36 -11.16 17.69 -0.34
CA SER A 36 -10.20 18.55 -1.04
C SER A 36 -9.09 19.12 -0.13
N GLU A 37 -9.43 19.47 1.11
CA GLU A 37 -8.50 19.97 2.12
C GLU A 37 -7.49 18.89 2.57
N HIS A 38 -7.96 17.71 2.96
CA HIS A 38 -7.08 16.62 3.40
C HIS A 38 -6.37 15.91 2.24
N HIS A 39 -6.84 16.08 1.00
CA HIS A 39 -6.20 15.52 -0.19
C HIS A 39 -5.09 16.43 -0.74
N ARG A 40 -5.43 17.69 -1.05
CA ARG A 40 -4.56 18.64 -1.79
C ARG A 40 -4.21 19.90 -1.00
N GLY A 41 -4.83 20.09 0.17
CA GLY A 41 -4.56 21.23 1.05
C GLY A 41 -3.14 21.19 1.60
N LYS A 42 -2.79 22.24 2.36
CA LYS A 42 -1.41 22.47 2.86
C LYS A 42 -0.83 21.26 3.62
N TYR A 43 -1.68 20.52 4.33
CA TYR A 43 -1.28 19.38 5.15
C TYR A 43 -1.63 18.02 4.53
N GLY A 44 -2.22 17.99 3.33
CA GLY A 44 -2.59 16.76 2.63
C GLY A 44 -1.37 16.01 2.05
N PRO A 45 -1.52 14.71 1.70
CA PRO A 45 -0.41 13.84 1.30
C PRO A 45 0.32 14.36 0.05
N HIS A 46 -0.34 15.10 -0.84
CA HIS A 46 0.30 15.69 -2.02
C HIS A 46 1.36 16.76 -1.69
N LYS A 47 1.31 17.36 -0.49
CA LYS A 47 2.22 18.42 -0.05
C LYS A 47 3.00 18.05 1.22
N ASN A 48 2.72 16.89 1.81
CA ASN A 48 3.28 16.45 3.08
C ASN A 48 3.80 15.02 2.96
N ASN A 49 5.10 14.89 2.66
CA ASN A 49 5.78 13.60 2.49
C ASN A 49 5.69 12.70 3.72
N LYS A 50 5.65 13.28 4.93
CA LYS A 50 5.51 12.50 6.17
C LYS A 50 4.14 11.82 6.24
N LEU A 51 3.08 12.54 5.86
CA LEU A 51 1.72 11.99 5.83
C LEU A 51 1.55 10.96 4.69
N ASP A 52 2.10 11.25 3.51
CA ASP A 52 2.14 10.28 2.40
C ASP A 52 2.81 8.97 2.80
N LEU A 53 4.00 9.05 3.41
CA LEU A 53 4.72 7.88 3.92
C LEU A 53 3.92 7.13 5.01
N GLN A 54 3.24 7.87 5.90
CA GLN A 54 2.36 7.26 6.89
C GLN A 54 1.23 6.46 6.23
N TYR A 55 0.58 6.98 5.20
CA TYR A 55 -0.47 6.25 4.48
C TYR A 55 0.07 5.00 3.78
N LYS A 56 1.28 5.07 3.22
CA LYS A 56 1.96 3.90 2.61
C LYS A 56 2.24 2.80 3.65
N ARG A 57 2.68 3.17 4.85
CA ARG A 57 2.86 2.25 5.98
C ARG A 57 1.54 1.63 6.44
N GLU A 58 0.49 2.43 6.58
CA GLU A 58 -0.84 1.95 6.92
C GLU A 58 -1.36 0.94 5.89
N LEU A 59 -1.17 1.21 4.59
CA LEU A 59 -1.52 0.28 3.52
C LEU A 59 -0.73 -1.03 3.62
N GLN A 60 0.58 -0.96 3.80
CA GLN A 60 1.42 -2.16 3.92
C GLN A 60 1.00 -3.01 5.12
N LYS A 61 0.72 -2.38 6.27
CA LYS A 61 0.20 -3.05 7.46
C LYS A 61 -1.15 -3.73 7.19
N LYS A 62 -2.08 -3.05 6.51
CA LYS A 62 -3.36 -3.64 6.10
C LYS A 62 -3.15 -4.87 5.21
N LEU A 63 -2.25 -4.81 4.24
CA LEU A 63 -1.90 -5.96 3.37
C LEU A 63 -1.28 -7.11 4.16
N ASN A 64 -0.37 -6.82 5.09
CA ASN A 64 0.24 -7.82 5.97
C ASN A 64 -0.79 -8.52 6.86
N THR A 65 -1.81 -7.80 7.35
CA THR A 65 -2.93 -8.41 8.08
C THR A 65 -3.86 -9.22 7.17
N LEU A 66 -4.14 -8.72 5.96
CA LEU A 66 -5.03 -9.37 5.00
C LEU A 66 -4.45 -10.71 4.49
N PHE A 67 -3.17 -10.70 4.16
CA PHE A 67 -2.40 -11.86 3.70
C PHE A 67 -1.64 -12.49 4.88
N ASN A 68 -2.34 -13.31 5.65
CA ASN A 68 -1.85 -14.01 6.85
C ASN A 68 -1.28 -15.43 6.63
N LYS A 69 -1.12 -15.88 5.39
CA LYS A 69 -0.49 -17.17 5.01
C LYS A 69 0.81 -16.91 4.24
N PRO A 70 1.77 -17.84 4.21
CA PRO A 70 3.00 -17.68 3.44
C PRO A 70 2.78 -17.71 1.92
N TYR A 71 1.75 -18.43 1.44
CA TYR A 71 1.45 -18.58 0.02
C TYR A 71 -0.04 -18.39 -0.27
N TYR A 72 -0.32 -17.91 -1.49
CA TYR A 72 -1.67 -17.71 -2.00
C TYR A 72 -1.79 -18.17 -3.44
N SER A 73 -2.87 -18.89 -3.74
CA SER A 73 -3.31 -19.08 -5.12
C SER A 73 -3.84 -17.76 -5.71
N GLN A 74 -3.91 -17.67 -7.04
CA GLN A 74 -4.52 -16.51 -7.70
C GLN A 74 -5.99 -16.32 -7.28
N THR A 75 -6.74 -17.40 -7.06
CA THR A 75 -8.14 -17.34 -6.63
C THR A 75 -8.28 -16.78 -5.22
N GLU A 76 -7.48 -17.26 -4.26
CA GLU A 76 -7.51 -16.72 -2.89
C GLU A 76 -7.12 -15.23 -2.86
N MET A 77 -6.09 -14.83 -3.60
CA MET A 77 -5.68 -13.43 -3.70
C MET A 77 -6.80 -12.56 -4.31
N GLN A 78 -7.48 -13.04 -5.37
CA GLN A 78 -8.62 -12.34 -5.96
C GLN A 78 -9.76 -12.14 -4.96
N MET A 79 -10.08 -13.17 -4.18
CA MET A 79 -11.13 -13.09 -3.15
C MET A 79 -10.74 -12.12 -2.03
N LYS A 80 -9.49 -12.18 -1.54
CA LYS A 80 -8.99 -11.28 -0.49
C LYS A 80 -9.03 -9.80 -0.89
N LEU A 81 -8.73 -9.50 -2.15
CA LEU A 81 -8.68 -8.14 -2.68
C LEU A 81 -9.97 -7.70 -3.38
N SER A 82 -10.97 -8.59 -3.50
CA SER A 82 -12.19 -8.37 -4.28
C SER A 82 -11.92 -7.89 -5.72
N ILE A 83 -10.97 -8.52 -6.42
CA ILE A 83 -10.56 -8.12 -7.77
C ILE A 83 -10.83 -9.16 -8.85
N ASN A 84 -10.97 -8.68 -10.08
CA ASN A 84 -11.09 -9.53 -11.25
C ASN A 84 -9.75 -10.14 -11.70
N LYS A 85 -9.85 -11.11 -12.62
CA LYS A 85 -8.72 -11.85 -13.19
C LYS A 85 -7.67 -10.97 -13.87
N SER A 86 -8.09 -9.84 -14.48
CA SER A 86 -7.18 -8.92 -15.16
C SER A 86 -6.26 -8.19 -14.17
N LYS A 87 -6.84 -7.62 -13.10
CA LYS A 87 -6.09 -6.99 -12.01
C LYS A 87 -5.17 -8.01 -11.32
N ALA A 88 -5.65 -9.23 -11.09
CA ALA A 88 -4.85 -10.31 -10.51
C ALA A 88 -3.62 -10.65 -11.38
N LYS A 89 -3.80 -10.81 -12.69
CA LYS A 89 -2.68 -11.05 -13.62
C LYS A 89 -1.65 -9.93 -13.59
N LYS A 90 -2.09 -8.66 -13.42
CA LYS A 90 -1.17 -7.52 -13.31
C LYS A 90 -0.31 -7.60 -12.04
N ILE A 91 -0.91 -7.94 -10.90
CA ILE A 91 -0.21 -8.11 -9.61
C ILE A 91 0.79 -9.27 -9.70
N LEU A 92 0.39 -10.40 -10.27
CA LEU A 92 1.21 -11.62 -10.31
C LEU A 92 2.25 -11.63 -11.44
N LYS A 93 2.28 -10.59 -12.29
CA LYS A 93 3.15 -10.56 -13.46
C LYS A 93 4.62 -10.64 -13.05
N GLY A 94 5.30 -11.68 -13.53
CA GLY A 94 6.72 -11.92 -13.28
C GLY A 94 7.03 -12.55 -11.91
N LEU A 95 6.02 -12.86 -11.10
CA LEU A 95 6.22 -13.58 -9.85
C LEU A 95 6.41 -15.08 -10.12
N LYS A 96 7.30 -15.71 -9.35
CA LYS A 96 7.48 -17.16 -9.39
C LYS A 96 6.27 -17.86 -8.75
N MET A 97 5.67 -18.80 -9.48
CA MET A 97 4.62 -19.66 -8.95
C MET A 97 5.26 -20.93 -8.39
N TYR A 98 5.02 -21.19 -7.10
CA TYR A 98 5.42 -22.43 -6.41
C TYR A 98 4.24 -23.42 -6.39
N LYS A 99 4.48 -24.64 -5.92
CA LYS A 99 3.44 -25.67 -5.82
C LYS A 99 2.29 -25.21 -4.90
N GLU A 100 2.63 -24.46 -3.87
CA GLU A 100 1.73 -23.90 -2.85
C GLU A 100 1.06 -22.59 -3.30
N GLY A 101 1.53 -21.98 -4.40
CA GLY A 101 1.05 -20.71 -4.92
C GLY A 101 2.14 -19.63 -5.01
N TYR A 102 1.75 -18.37 -4.96
CA TYR A 102 2.64 -17.23 -4.97
C TYR A 102 3.01 -16.84 -3.54
N LYS A 103 4.27 -16.47 -3.30
CA LYS A 103 4.71 -15.97 -2.00
C LYS A 103 3.95 -14.71 -1.63
N ARG A 104 3.48 -14.66 -0.39
CA ARG A 104 2.81 -13.48 0.19
C ARG A 104 3.64 -12.22 0.01
N GLU A 105 4.92 -12.29 0.33
CA GLU A 105 5.82 -11.13 0.35
C GLU A 105 5.97 -10.54 -1.06
N ASP A 106 6.04 -11.40 -2.09
CA ASP A 106 6.12 -10.98 -3.49
C ASP A 106 4.81 -10.30 -3.97
N ILE A 107 3.65 -10.82 -3.54
CA ILE A 107 2.34 -10.20 -3.82
C ILE A 107 2.27 -8.81 -3.21
N ILE A 108 2.58 -8.70 -1.90
CA ILE A 108 2.54 -7.42 -1.17
C ILE A 108 3.51 -6.43 -1.80
N TYR A 109 4.75 -6.84 -2.08
CA TYR A 109 5.77 -6.01 -2.71
C TYR A 109 5.31 -5.44 -4.05
N ASN A 110 4.67 -6.25 -4.90
CA ASN A 110 4.12 -5.77 -6.17
C ASN A 110 2.94 -4.80 -5.99
N ILE A 111 2.06 -5.01 -5.00
CA ILE A 111 0.97 -4.07 -4.68
C ILE A 111 1.52 -2.74 -4.16
N MET A 112 2.59 -2.78 -3.38
CA MET A 112 3.27 -1.62 -2.80
C MET A 112 4.16 -0.85 -3.79
N GLY A 113 4.08 -1.14 -5.09
CA GLY A 113 4.89 -0.46 -6.11
C GLY A 113 6.36 -0.84 -6.08
N LYS A 114 6.67 -2.08 -5.64
CA LYS A 114 8.03 -2.61 -5.51
C LYS A 114 8.89 -1.81 -4.54
N LYS A 115 8.30 -1.42 -3.42
CA LYS A 115 8.98 -0.79 -2.28
C LYS A 115 8.47 -1.42 -0.99
N ASN A 116 9.34 -1.47 0.01
CA ASN A 116 8.98 -1.85 1.37
C ASN A 116 8.95 -0.59 2.23
N TYR A 117 7.93 -0.44 3.08
CA TYR A 117 7.75 0.70 3.96
C TYR A 117 7.72 0.31 5.45
N ASP A 118 7.98 -0.95 5.81
CA ASP A 118 7.97 -1.41 7.20
C ASP A 118 8.95 -0.60 8.07
N ASP A 119 8.57 -0.39 9.34
CA ASP A 119 9.27 0.52 10.27
C ASP A 119 10.70 0.06 10.63
N LEU A 120 11.08 -1.19 10.32
CA LEU A 120 12.42 -1.72 10.58
C LEU A 120 13.51 -0.91 9.86
N ASP A 121 13.26 -0.42 8.65
CA ASP A 121 14.25 0.39 7.92
C ASP A 121 14.53 1.74 8.61
N PHE A 122 13.60 2.26 9.41
CA PHE A 122 13.80 3.53 10.14
C PHE A 122 14.62 3.35 11.42
N PHE A 123 14.44 2.25 12.14
CA PHE A 123 15.28 1.93 13.30
C PHE A 123 16.70 1.59 12.87
N HIS A 124 16.87 0.76 11.84
CA HIS A 124 18.22 0.42 11.35
C HIS A 124 18.99 1.60 10.77
N PHE A 125 18.31 2.56 10.10
CA PHE A 125 18.99 3.77 9.62
C PHE A 125 19.40 4.70 10.76
N ASN A 126 18.52 4.94 11.74
CA ASN A 126 18.85 5.82 12.87
C ASN A 126 19.87 5.20 13.82
N ASP A 127 19.82 3.89 14.06
CA ASP A 127 20.83 3.18 14.85
C ASP A 127 22.19 3.21 14.14
N PHE A 128 22.22 3.03 12.81
CA PHE A 128 23.45 3.13 12.03
C PHE A 128 24.03 4.55 12.05
N VAL A 129 23.20 5.60 11.96
CA VAL A 129 23.66 6.99 12.04
C VAL A 129 24.12 7.35 13.45
N ALA A 130 23.41 6.89 14.49
CA ALA A 130 23.78 7.13 15.88
C ALA A 130 25.09 6.43 16.29
N LEU A 131 25.36 5.23 15.76
CA LEU A 131 26.60 4.48 16.01
C LEU A 131 27.81 5.01 15.23
N ASN A 132 27.61 5.74 14.13
CA ASN A 132 28.69 6.34 13.34
C ASN A 132 29.00 7.80 13.73
N LEU A 133 28.29 8.34 14.71
CA LEU A 133 28.50 9.67 15.29
C LEU A 133 28.90 9.61 16.77
N ALA A 134 29.11 8.40 17.32
CA ALA A 134 29.52 8.14 18.70
C ALA A 134 30.95 7.60 18.77
#